data_AF-A0AAC9NJM5-F1
#
_entry.id   AF-A0AAC9NJM5-F1
#
_cell.length_a   1.000
_cell.length_b   1.000
_cell.length_c   1.000
_cell.angle_alpha   90.00
_cell.angle_beta   90.00
_cell.angle_gamma   90.00
#
_symmetry.space_group_name_H-M   'P 1'
#
loop_
_entity.id
_entity.type
_entity.pdbx_description
1 polymer ?
#
loop_
_entity_poly.entity_id
_entity_poly.type
_entity_poly.pdbx_seq_one_letter_code
_entity_poly.pdbx_strand_id
1 'polypeptide(L)' 'MSKQLSCFISGLIIILLSVTLGEKMVDIVYLDQSLTGEYPSILNGFIHSFMLIGTLVFSIGLIELRKNTER' A
#
# COMPACT_ATOMS: atom_id res chain seq x y z
N MET A 1 -0.69 0.19 -21.53
CA MET A 1 -1.94 0.10 -20.73
C MET A 1 -2.58 1.47 -20.65
N SER A 2 -3.92 1.57 -20.60
CA SER A 2 -4.58 2.82 -20.19
C SER A 2 -4.02 3.25 -18.82
N LYS A 3 -3.78 4.55 -18.64
CA LYS A 3 -3.29 5.12 -17.36
C LYS A 3 -4.16 4.69 -16.17
N GLN A 4 -5.45 4.45 -16.42
CA GLN A 4 -6.46 4.04 -15.43
C GLN A 4 -6.21 2.60 -14.96
N LEU A 5 -5.96 1.69 -15.92
CA LEU A 5 -5.64 0.29 -15.64
C LEU A 5 -4.30 0.19 -14.90
N SER A 6 -3.33 1.04 -15.25
CA SER A 6 -2.06 1.14 -14.54
C SER A 6 -2.24 1.59 -13.09
N CYS A 7 -3.12 2.56 -12.83
CA CYS A 7 -3.45 3.03 -11.48
C CYS A 7 -4.09 1.90 -10.66
N PHE A 8 -5.09 1.22 -11.23
CA PHE A 8 -5.76 0.08 -10.60
C PHE A 8 -4.77 -1.03 -10.21
N ILE A 9 -3.92 -1.45 -11.15
CA ILE A 9 -2.91 -2.49 -10.92
C ILE A 9 -1.87 -2.01 -9.90
N SER A 10 -1.47 -0.73 -9.93
CA SER A 10 -0.52 -0.19 -8.95
C SER A 10 -1.08 -0.23 -7.52
N GLY A 11 -2.37 0.09 -7.32
CA GLY A 11 -3.02 -0.03 -6.02
C GLY A 11 -3.05 -1.47 -5.51
N LEU A 12 -3.36 -2.43 -6.39
CA LEU A 12 -3.32 -3.86 -6.07
C LEU A 12 -1.91 -4.32 -5.66
N ILE A 13 -0.88 -3.89 -6.38
CA ILE A 13 0.52 -4.22 -6.07
C ILE A 13 0.92 -3.64 -4.71
N ILE A 14 0.53 -2.41 -4.40
CA ILE A 14 0.81 -1.78 -3.10
C ILE A 14 0.18 -2.58 -1.96
N ILE A 15 -1.07 -3.04 -2.13
CA ILE A 15 -1.75 -3.86 -1.11
C ILE A 15 -1.02 -5.20 -0.92
N LEU A 16 -0.66 -5.89 -2.01
CA LEU A 16 0.03 -7.19 -1.94
C LEU A 16 1.42 -7.09 -1.31
N LEU A 17 2.14 -5.99 -1.55
CA LEU A 17 3.47 -5.75 -1.01
C LEU A 17 3.47 -5.03 0.34
N SER A 18 2.30 -4.72 0.91
CA SER A 18 2.18 -3.91 2.14
C SER A 18 2.95 -4.46 3.32
N VAL A 19 3.00 -5.79 3.48
CA VAL A 19 3.75 -6.46 4.55
C VAL A 19 5.26 -6.27 4.36
N THR A 20 5.77 -6.58 3.17
CA THR A 20 7.20 -6.43 2.84
C THR A 20 7.64 -4.96 2.90
N LEU A 21 6.79 -4.04 2.43
CA LEU A 21 7.02 -2.60 2.55
C LEU A 21 7.02 -2.15 4.00
N GLY A 22 6.10 -2.66 4.82
CA GLY A 22 6.04 -2.40 6.25
C GLY A 22 7.32 -2.80 6.96
N GLU A 23 7.79 -4.04 6.77
CA GLU A 23 9.03 -4.54 7.38
C GLU A 23 10.23 -3.69 6.97
N LYS A 24 10.38 -3.40 5.67
CA LYS A 24 11.47 -2.56 5.17
C LYS A 24 11.41 -1.14 5.73
N MET A 25 10.21 -0.57 5.90
CA MET A 25 10.09 0.78 6.44
C MET A 25 10.44 0.83 7.92
N VAL A 26 10.09 -0.20 8.69
CA VAL A 26 10.53 -0.31 10.09
C VAL A 26 12.05 -0.43 10.16
N ASP A 27 12.67 -1.30 9.35
CA ASP A 27 14.14 -1.45 9.28
C ASP A 27 14.83 -0.12 8.93
N ILE A 28 14.29 0.64 7.97
CA ILE A 28 14.88 1.92 7.52
C ILE A 28 14.71 3.01 8.58
N VAL A 29 13.50 3.15 9.15
CA VAL A 29 13.18 4.26 10.06
C VAL A 29 13.81 4.06 11.44
N TYR A 30 13.86 2.82 11.91
CA TYR A 30 14.32 2.50 13.26
C TYR A 30 15.67 1.79 13.32
N LEU A 31 16.47 1.88 12.25
CA LEU A 31 17.87 1.45 12.12
C LEU A 31 18.54 1.10 13.48
N ASP A 32 18.74 -0.20 13.72
CA ASP A 32 19.45 -0.75 14.88
C ASP A 32 18.81 -0.54 16.28
N GLN A 33 17.57 -0.05 16.36
CA GLN A 33 16.86 0.07 17.64
C GLN A 33 16.23 -1.26 18.07
N SER A 34 16.44 -1.62 19.33
CA SER A 34 15.81 -2.80 19.95
C SER A 34 14.33 -2.53 20.25
N LEU A 35 13.45 -2.75 19.27
CA LEU A 35 12.00 -2.55 19.40
C LEU A 35 11.26 -3.76 19.98
N THR A 36 11.92 -4.59 20.80
CA THR A 36 11.47 -5.94 21.17
C THR A 36 10.05 -6.03 21.76
N GLY A 37 9.48 -4.92 22.26
CA GLY A 37 8.09 -4.80 22.69
C GLY A 37 7.15 -4.00 21.77
N GLU A 38 7.67 -3.00 21.03
CA GLU A 38 6.85 -2.06 20.23
C GLU A 38 6.84 -2.36 18.73
N TYR A 39 7.80 -3.18 18.27
CA TYR A 39 7.94 -3.62 16.89
C TYR A 39 6.63 -4.11 16.26
N PRO A 40 5.85 -5.02 16.88
CA PRO A 40 4.62 -5.51 16.25
C PRO A 40 3.57 -4.41 16.06
N SER A 41 3.44 -3.46 16.99
CA SER A 41 2.51 -2.34 16.84
C SER A 41 2.94 -1.38 15.73
N ILE A 42 4.22 -1.04 15.70
CA ILE A 42 4.78 -0.12 14.69
C ILE A 42 4.68 -0.74 13.30
N LEU A 43 5.09 -2.01 13.15
CA LEU A 43 4.97 -2.75 11.90
C LEU A 43 3.51 -2.81 11.43
N ASN A 44 2.58 -3.14 12.33
CA ASN A 44 1.17 -3.19 12.00
C ASN A 44 0.62 -1.82 11.56
N GLY A 45 1.11 -0.73 12.17
CA GLY A 45 0.79 0.64 11.76
C GLY A 45 1.25 0.97 10.34
N PHE A 46 2.49 0.59 9.97
CA PHE A 46 2.99 0.76 8.61
C PHE A 46 2.22 -0.09 7.59
N ILE A 47 1.97 -1.36 7.90
CA ILE A 47 1.20 -2.26 7.03
C ILE A 47 -0.18 -1.69 6.75
N HIS A 48 -0.93 -1.29 7.79
CA HIS A 48 -2.25 -0.70 7.63
C HIS A 48 -2.22 0.60 6.83
N SER A 49 -1.19 1.42 7.02
CA SER A 49 -1.00 2.65 6.25
C SER A 49 -0.77 2.36 4.75
N PHE A 50 0.08 1.40 4.42
CA PHE A 50 0.29 0.97 3.03
C PHE A 50 -0.96 0.32 2.42
N MET A 51 -1.69 -0.50 3.19
CA MET A 51 -2.97 -1.05 2.76
C MET A 51 -3.99 0.04 2.46
N LEU A 52 -4.07 1.09 3.29
CA LEU A 52 -4.97 2.23 3.08
C LEU A 52 -4.59 2.99 1.81
N ILE A 53 -3.30 3.30 1.62
CA ILE A 53 -2.80 3.96 0.39
C ILE A 53 -3.15 3.11 -0.83
N GLY A 54 -2.84 1.82 -0.79
CA GLY A 54 -3.14 0.90 -1.89
C GLY A 54 -4.64 0.81 -2.19
N THR A 55 -5.48 0.81 -1.15
CA THR A 55 -6.95 0.82 -1.29
C THR A 55 -7.44 2.10 -1.95
N LEU A 56 -6.94 3.27 -1.55
CA LEU A 56 -7.30 4.55 -2.18
C LEU A 56 -6.91 4.58 -3.67
N VAL A 57 -5.68 4.21 -3.98
CA VAL A 57 -5.17 4.16 -5.37
C VAL A 57 -5.99 3.17 -6.21
N PHE A 58 -6.30 1.99 -5.64
CA PHE A 58 -7.14 0.98 -6.27
C PHE A 58 -8.56 1.51 -6.56
N SER A 59 -9.21 2.15 -5.58
CA SER A 59 -10.55 2.72 -5.73
C SER A 59 -10.59 3.83 -6.79
N ILE A 60 -9.60 4.72 -6.83
CA ILE A 60 -9.50 5.75 -7.88
C ILE A 60 -9.37 5.11 -9.26
N GLY A 61 -8.50 4.11 -9.40
CA GLY A 61 -8.34 3.36 -10.65
C GLY A 61 -9.62 2.66 -11.09
N LEU A 62 -10.38 2.08 -10.14
CA LEU A 62 -11.64 1.39 -10.39
C LEU A 62 -12.74 2.34 -10.85
N ILE A 63 -12.92 3.48 -10.17
CA ILE A 63 -13.93 4.50 -10.53
C ILE A 63 -13.68 5.02 -11.94
N GLU A 64 -12.43 5.34 -12.26
CA GLU A 64 -12.08 5.91 -13.55
C GLU A 64 -12.14 4.86 -14.68
N LEU A 65 -11.82 3.59 -14.40
CA LEU A 65 -12.03 2.49 -15.34
C LEU A 65 -13.52 2.32 -15.67
N ARG A 66 -14.38 2.30 -14.64
CA ARG A 66 -15.84 2.17 -14.82
C ARG A 66 -16.40 3.29 -15.68
N LYS A 67 -16.03 4.55 -15.40
CA LYS A 67 -16.47 5.73 -16.15
C LYS A 67 -16.05 5.69 -17.62
N ASN A 68 -14.93 5.06 -17.95
CA ASN A 68 -14.49 4.90 -19.34
C ASN A 68 -15.23 3.76 -20.07
N THR A 69 -15.71 2.75 -19.35
CA THR A 69 -16.52 1.66 -19.93
C THR A 69 -17.96 2.10 -20.23
N GLU A 70 -18.49 3.09 -19.50
CA GLU A 70 -19.85 3.64 -19.70
C GLU A 70 -19.92 4.75 -20.79
N ARG A 71 -18.80 5.12 -21.42
CA ARG A 71 -18.73 6.06 -22.56
C ARG A 71 -18.57 5.33 -23.88
#